data_AF-A0A3M1RB13-F1
#
_entry.id   AF-A0A3M1RB13-F1
#
_cell.length_a   1.000
_cell.length_b   1.000
_cell.length_c   1.000
_cell.angle_alpha   90.00
_cell.angle_beta   90.00
_cell.angle_gamma   90.00
#
_symmetry.space_group_name_H-M   'P 1'
#
loop_
_entity.id
_entity.type
_entity.pdbx_description
1 polymer ?
#
loop_
_entity_poly.entity_id
_entity_poly.type
_entity_poly.pdbx_seq_one_letter_code
_entity_poly.pdbx_strand_id
1 'polypeptide(L)'
;MHHDESLPHEPVVGRVIPLVLELDPPYAGKIDAFEVRIGRSVAQTRLIARRFFDRDGQVDLGFLTGGHLRAIAQLWHALHRAHGAEIPVSFLRLDDEKKTYEPVMEGFITSADLEAVLQEVERKCNLGVRTRSLDPPIYLEAFWGPRRFGRLDAMIARLAHFNIVPDALLEKARRVDAPQNWAVVYPQGLPDRDQVLFALEPLIQHRGGRVFELSHGHDPAVIDRFLVELSRMPIEERPYYLLALGDFDVLSMEFQYFLQSFGATGRLAFSHPHAYREYAEKILRAEAGLDDSDPPGPTYIATDYDDVNARNYRELVQPLATVPDLPRPREVLARGRAYKERVLEVLRRVPPHSPLLIFAHGFEHLTTRGQPVEAVFEDMRQFQGALILDDFLGPRPLDSTTGLLCATDVADGPVSPGGIVILHACYSAGTIDRDTMPEWVHLQMPARLSPPTPFISRLAQALLANPQGPVAVYGHVNRSHQANYYNPDVENMAYPYLHYAEMLKALVQGLPIGWGRESCRRMTIHYMDQAMTLSYQIEWLLTGRSRGGTGVGWPRKGVGAYERSFLQYSFGTCNFRNYLILGDPMARIRKTRPEE
;
A
#
# COMPACT_ATOMS: atom_id res chain seq x y z
N MET A 1 39.56 30.98 19.83
CA MET A 1 39.56 30.59 21.26
C MET A 1 38.86 29.25 21.35
N HIS A 2 39.64 28.24 21.71
CA HIS A 2 39.29 26.85 22.04
C HIS A 2 38.38 26.07 21.07
N HIS A 3 39.04 25.49 20.05
CA HIS A 3 38.74 24.13 19.62
C HIS A 3 39.05 23.18 20.79
N ASP A 4 38.05 22.40 21.22
CA ASP A 4 38.27 21.27 22.10
C ASP A 4 38.36 20.00 21.23
N GLU A 5 39.58 19.76 20.74
CA GLU A 5 40.04 18.47 20.27
C GLU A 5 40.37 17.62 21.51
N SER A 6 39.48 16.70 21.89
CA SER A 6 39.80 15.40 22.51
C SER A 6 38.57 14.77 23.15
N LEU A 7 37.69 14.19 22.32
CA LEU A 7 36.99 13.00 22.81
C LEU A 7 38.01 11.87 22.79
N PRO A 8 38.37 11.27 23.94
CA PRO A 8 39.24 10.12 23.91
C PRO A 8 38.48 9.02 23.14
N HIS A 9 39.09 8.52 22.06
CA HIS A 9 38.79 7.18 21.57
C HIS A 9 39.23 6.20 22.65
N GLU A 10 38.44 6.09 23.73
CA GLU A 10 38.46 4.87 24.51
C GLU A 10 38.04 3.74 23.58
N PRO A 11 38.83 2.66 23.44
CA PRO A 11 38.29 1.44 22.87
C PRO A 11 37.08 1.09 23.72
N VAL A 12 35.91 0.92 23.10
CA VAL A 12 34.72 0.41 23.79
C VAL A 12 35.05 -1.01 24.24
N VAL A 13 35.66 -1.13 25.42
CA VAL A 13 35.89 -2.40 26.10
C VAL A 13 34.50 -2.84 26.52
N GLY A 14 33.94 -3.78 25.74
CA GLY A 14 32.60 -4.29 25.93
C GLY A 14 32.40 -4.78 27.37
N ARG A 15 31.49 -4.15 28.11
CA ARG A 15 30.93 -4.78 29.31
C ARG A 15 30.25 -6.07 28.91
N VAL A 16 30.63 -7.14 29.62
CA VAL A 16 30.15 -8.51 29.47
C VAL A 16 28.68 -8.60 29.88
N ILE A 17 27.89 -9.28 29.05
CA ILE A 17 26.50 -9.62 29.31
C ILE A 17 26.51 -10.98 30.01
N PRO A 18 25.97 -11.13 31.22
CA PRO A 18 25.83 -12.44 31.82
C PRO A 18 24.76 -13.23 31.08
N LEU A 19 25.04 -14.49 30.77
CA LEU A 19 24.08 -15.39 30.12
C LEU A 19 24.28 -16.74 30.75
N VAL A 20 23.27 -17.24 31.47
CA VAL A 20 23.38 -18.50 32.18
C VAL A 20 23.12 -19.64 31.20
N LEU A 21 24.07 -20.57 31.11
CA LEU A 21 23.98 -21.75 30.25
C LEU A 21 23.96 -23.02 31.08
N GLU A 22 23.03 -23.92 30.77
CA GLU A 22 23.11 -25.32 31.17
C GLU A 22 23.89 -26.10 30.11
N LEU A 23 24.98 -26.75 30.52
CA LEU A 23 25.90 -27.49 29.65
C LEU A 23 25.86 -28.98 29.97
N ASP A 24 25.87 -29.81 28.94
CA ASP A 24 25.96 -31.27 29.10
C ASP A 24 27.17 -31.84 28.34
N PRO A 25 28.16 -32.48 29.00
CA PRO A 25 28.37 -32.58 30.46
C PRO A 25 28.97 -31.29 31.06
N PRO A 26 28.93 -31.12 32.40
CA PRO A 26 29.58 -29.98 33.07
C PRO A 26 31.08 -29.92 32.74
N TYR A 27 31.52 -28.82 32.14
CA TYR A 27 32.89 -28.66 31.63
C TYR A 27 33.80 -27.97 32.65
N ALA A 28 34.86 -28.65 33.08
CA ALA A 28 35.88 -28.09 33.97
C ALA A 28 37.16 -27.75 33.17
N GLY A 29 37.24 -26.55 32.58
CA GLY A 29 38.41 -26.15 31.77
C GLY A 29 38.59 -24.64 31.56
N LYS A 30 39.80 -24.24 31.14
CA LYS A 30 40.18 -22.83 30.90
C LYS A 30 39.86 -22.45 29.44
N ILE A 31 39.06 -21.39 29.25
CA ILE A 31 38.52 -20.96 27.96
C ILE A 31 38.96 -19.52 27.70
N ASP A 32 39.65 -19.26 26.58
CA ASP A 32 40.22 -17.93 26.29
C ASP A 32 39.54 -17.19 25.11
N ALA A 33 38.95 -17.87 24.12
CA ALA A 33 38.03 -17.30 23.11
C ALA A 33 37.32 -18.41 22.31
N PHE A 34 36.02 -18.24 22.04
CA PHE A 34 35.25 -19.17 21.19
C PHE A 34 34.44 -18.44 20.12
N GLU A 35 34.20 -19.13 19.00
CA GLU A 35 33.11 -18.81 18.08
C GLU A 35 31.84 -19.51 18.61
N VAL A 36 30.86 -18.71 19.01
CA VAL A 36 29.55 -19.19 19.45
C VAL A 36 28.63 -19.19 18.24
N ARG A 37 28.07 -20.36 17.92
CA ARG A 37 27.10 -20.58 16.85
C ARG A 37 25.72 -20.72 17.46
N ILE A 38 24.83 -19.75 17.21
CA ILE A 38 23.47 -19.75 17.77
C ILE A 38 22.47 -20.06 16.64
N GLY A 39 21.63 -21.07 16.83
CA GLY A 39 20.58 -21.49 15.88
C GLY A 39 21.02 -22.53 14.83
N ARG A 40 20.10 -22.90 13.94
CA ARG A 40 20.33 -23.90 12.85
C ARG A 40 20.94 -23.24 11.60
N SER A 41 21.49 -24.06 10.70
CA SER A 41 22.38 -23.72 9.57
C SER A 41 22.09 -22.46 8.73
N VAL A 42 20.83 -21.99 8.64
CA VAL A 42 20.45 -20.79 7.85
C VAL A 42 20.59 -19.49 8.66
N ALA A 43 20.58 -19.55 9.99
CA ALA A 43 20.55 -18.41 10.91
C ALA A 43 21.74 -18.36 11.86
N GLN A 44 22.75 -19.18 11.59
CA GLN A 44 23.91 -19.34 12.44
C GLN A 44 24.67 -18.01 12.56
N THR A 45 24.51 -17.36 13.71
CA THR A 45 25.30 -16.20 14.08
C THR A 45 26.64 -16.65 14.61
N ARG A 46 27.70 -15.89 14.31
CA ARG A 46 29.02 -16.05 14.92
C ARG A 46 29.25 -14.93 15.92
N LEU A 47 29.38 -15.27 17.20
CA LEU A 47 29.78 -14.31 18.23
C LEU A 47 31.12 -14.72 18.83
N ILE A 48 31.93 -13.74 19.20
CA ILE A 48 33.15 -13.95 19.98
C ILE A 48 32.78 -13.77 21.44
N ALA A 49 32.94 -14.80 22.26
CA ALA A 49 32.73 -14.72 23.70
C ALA A 49 34.04 -14.53 24.46
N ARG A 50 34.04 -13.67 25.50
CA ARG A 50 35.10 -13.54 26.53
C ARG A 50 34.49 -13.72 27.93
N ARG A 51 35.26 -14.34 28.83
CA ARG A 51 34.91 -15.11 30.04
C ARG A 51 34.43 -14.33 31.30
N PHE A 52 33.55 -14.94 32.12
CA PHE A 52 33.49 -14.85 33.62
C PHE A 52 33.08 -16.21 34.27
N PHE A 53 33.39 -16.42 35.56
CA PHE A 53 33.18 -17.70 36.27
C PHE A 53 32.03 -17.65 37.29
N ASP A 54 31.30 -18.76 37.43
CA ASP A 54 30.58 -19.17 38.64
C ASP A 54 31.02 -20.60 39.04
N ARG A 55 31.08 -20.89 40.35
CA ARG A 55 31.44 -22.18 40.98
C ARG A 55 30.39 -23.28 40.77
N ASP A 56 29.18 -22.94 40.31
CA ASP A 56 28.05 -23.88 40.22
C ASP A 56 27.79 -24.44 38.80
N GLY A 57 28.74 -24.30 37.88
CA GLY A 57 28.64 -24.86 36.53
C GLY A 57 27.93 -23.98 35.49
N GLN A 58 27.55 -22.75 35.87
CA GLN A 58 27.00 -21.75 34.96
C GLN A 58 28.12 -20.95 34.25
N VAL A 59 27.99 -20.74 32.94
CA VAL A 59 28.99 -20.02 32.12
C VAL A 59 28.46 -18.68 31.67
N ASP A 60 28.94 -17.58 32.26
CA ASP A 60 28.64 -16.22 31.81
C ASP A 60 29.40 -15.83 30.53
N LEU A 61 28.67 -15.55 29.45
CA LEU A 61 29.23 -15.23 28.14
C LEU A 61 29.21 -13.73 27.79
N GLY A 62 30.37 -13.08 27.86
CA GLY A 62 30.54 -11.73 27.33
C GLY A 62 30.69 -11.71 25.82
N PHE A 63 29.65 -11.30 25.09
CA PHE A 63 29.73 -11.17 23.63
C PHE A 63 30.44 -9.89 23.18
N LEU A 64 31.49 -10.05 22.39
CA LEU A 64 32.07 -8.98 21.57
C LEU A 64 31.30 -8.91 20.25
N THR A 65 30.16 -8.23 20.26
CA THR A 65 29.51 -7.83 19.02
C THR A 65 30.32 -6.69 18.42
N GLY A 66 31.23 -6.98 17.49
CA GLY A 66 32.03 -5.95 16.79
C GLY A 66 31.19 -5.08 15.85
N GLY A 67 30.09 -4.47 16.32
CA GLY A 67 29.18 -3.62 15.53
C GLY A 67 28.55 -4.32 14.32
N HIS A 68 28.66 -5.65 14.21
CA HIS A 68 28.21 -6.38 13.04
C HIS A 68 26.69 -6.53 13.05
N LEU A 69 26.02 -5.62 12.35
CA LEU A 69 24.59 -5.63 12.04
C LEU A 69 24.05 -7.00 11.58
N ARG A 70 24.87 -7.77 10.87
CA ARG A 70 24.59 -9.16 10.47
C ARG A 70 24.35 -10.09 11.67
N ALA A 71 25.19 -9.99 12.70
CA ALA A 71 25.06 -10.83 13.88
C ALA A 71 23.78 -10.50 14.67
N ILE A 72 23.41 -9.22 14.75
CA ILE A 72 22.16 -8.76 15.38
C ILE A 72 20.95 -9.34 14.66
N ALA A 73 20.92 -9.23 13.33
CA ALA A 73 19.81 -9.70 12.52
C ALA A 73 19.63 -11.23 12.60
N GLN A 74 20.74 -11.97 12.61
CA GLN A 74 20.76 -13.44 12.78
C GLN A 74 20.30 -13.88 14.19
N LEU A 75 20.64 -13.12 15.24
CA LEU A 75 20.16 -13.37 16.61
C LEU A 75 18.64 -13.15 16.72
N TRP A 76 18.12 -12.08 16.11
CA TRP A 76 16.67 -11.86 15.98
C TRP A 76 16.00 -13.09 15.35
N HIS A 77 16.56 -13.61 14.25
CA HIS A 77 16.02 -14.80 13.58
C HIS A 77 16.01 -16.05 14.44
N ALA A 78 17.08 -16.30 15.20
CA ALA A 78 17.14 -17.43 16.11
C ALA A 78 16.08 -17.32 17.22
N LEU A 79 15.87 -16.13 17.79
CA LEU A 79 14.87 -15.87 18.83
C LEU A 79 13.45 -16.20 18.34
N HIS A 80 13.08 -15.75 17.14
CA HIS A 80 11.71 -15.90 16.65
C HIS A 80 11.39 -17.32 16.23
N ARG A 81 12.34 -18.01 15.60
CA ARG A 81 12.19 -19.42 15.21
C ARG A 81 12.06 -20.36 16.40
N ALA A 82 12.50 -19.94 17.58
CA ALA A 82 12.47 -20.75 18.77
C ALA A 82 11.04 -20.95 19.29
N HIS A 83 10.12 -19.99 19.09
CA HIS A 83 8.74 -20.04 19.64
C HIS A 83 8.68 -20.46 21.13
N GLY A 84 9.62 -19.97 21.95
CA GLY A 84 9.73 -20.34 23.37
C GLY A 84 10.49 -21.64 23.65
N ALA A 85 11.00 -22.32 22.62
CA ALA A 85 11.88 -23.48 22.77
C ALA A 85 13.32 -23.07 23.09
N GLU A 86 14.08 -24.05 23.55
CA GLU A 86 15.52 -23.99 23.73
C GLU A 86 16.24 -23.86 22.38
N ILE A 87 17.13 -22.87 22.27
CA ILE A 87 17.87 -22.55 21.04
C ILE A 87 19.24 -23.21 21.12
N PRO A 88 19.61 -24.08 20.18
CA PRO A 88 20.89 -24.77 20.23
C PRO A 88 22.05 -23.79 20.03
N VAL A 89 23.09 -23.98 20.82
CA VAL A 89 24.33 -23.22 20.79
C VAL A 89 25.50 -24.19 20.69
N SER A 90 26.42 -23.95 19.76
CA SER A 90 27.68 -24.69 19.65
C SER A 90 28.86 -23.76 19.87
N PHE A 91 29.77 -24.16 20.76
CA PHE A 91 31.04 -23.50 20.97
C PHE A 91 32.10 -24.16 20.15
N LEU A 92 32.77 -23.37 19.34
CA LEU A 92 33.87 -23.85 18.53
C LEU A 92 35.18 -23.27 19.04
N ARG A 93 36.17 -24.15 19.17
CA ARG A 93 37.56 -23.74 19.37
C ARG A 93 38.24 -23.69 18.01
N LEU A 94 39.05 -22.66 17.80
CA LEU A 94 39.98 -22.64 16.68
C LEU A 94 41.05 -23.70 16.94
N ASP A 95 41.16 -24.68 16.06
CA ASP A 95 42.34 -25.54 15.95
C ASP A 95 43.40 -24.74 15.19
N ASP A 96 44.43 -24.26 15.91
CA ASP A 96 45.49 -23.42 15.35
C ASP A 96 46.33 -24.15 14.29
N GLU A 97 46.40 -25.49 14.35
CA GLU A 97 47.16 -26.31 13.39
C GLU A 97 46.37 -26.55 12.10
N LYS A 98 45.08 -26.88 12.23
CA LYS A 98 44.21 -27.15 11.07
C LYS A 98 43.57 -25.90 10.47
N LYS A 99 43.62 -24.77 11.19
CA LYS A 99 42.86 -23.55 10.92
C LYS A 99 41.36 -23.81 10.73
N THR A 100 40.84 -24.83 11.41
CA THR A 100 39.43 -25.20 11.39
C THR A 100 38.79 -24.98 12.75
N TYR A 101 37.51 -24.69 12.75
CA TYR A 101 36.73 -24.58 13.99
C TYR A 101 36.12 -25.93 14.32
N GLU A 102 36.53 -26.51 15.43
CA GLU A 102 35.99 -27.79 15.90
C GLU A 102 35.01 -27.53 17.06
N PRO A 103 33.82 -28.18 17.06
CA PRO A 103 32.88 -28.08 18.16
C PRO A 103 33.50 -28.72 19.41
N VAL A 104 33.61 -27.92 20.47
CA VAL A 104 34.16 -28.36 21.75
C VAL A 104 33.06 -28.54 22.80
N MET A 105 31.91 -27.89 22.59
CA MET A 105 30.79 -27.92 23.51
C MET A 105 29.50 -27.55 22.78
N GLU A 106 28.40 -28.18 23.17
CA GLU A 106 27.04 -27.87 22.72
C GLU A 106 26.16 -27.60 23.95
N GLY A 107 25.14 -26.77 23.78
CA GLY A 107 24.20 -26.43 24.84
C GLY A 107 22.99 -25.70 24.28
N PHE A 108 22.18 -25.13 25.16
CA PHE A 108 20.97 -24.42 24.79
C PHE A 108 20.87 -23.07 25.50
N ILE A 109 20.21 -22.10 24.86
CA ILE A 109 19.80 -20.82 25.48
C ILE A 109 18.29 -20.69 25.43
N THR A 110 17.71 -20.07 26.46
CA THR A 110 16.28 -19.76 26.43
C THR A 110 16.01 -18.57 25.50
N SER A 111 14.76 -18.45 25.06
CA SER A 111 14.31 -17.28 24.30
C SER A 111 14.45 -15.99 25.12
N ALA A 112 14.20 -16.05 26.43
CA ALA A 112 14.32 -14.87 27.31
C ALA A 112 15.77 -14.37 27.43
N ASP A 113 16.73 -15.29 27.52
CA ASP A 113 18.16 -14.94 27.60
C ASP A 113 18.66 -14.33 26.29
N LEU A 114 18.25 -14.88 25.15
CA LEU A 114 18.59 -14.34 23.84
C LEU A 114 17.94 -12.97 23.61
N GLU A 115 16.71 -12.76 24.10
CA GLU A 115 16.05 -11.46 24.07
C GLU A 115 16.83 -10.43 24.87
N ALA A 116 17.29 -10.75 26.08
CA ALA A 116 18.11 -9.85 26.89
C ALA A 116 19.40 -9.42 26.18
N VAL A 117 20.07 -10.35 25.47
CA VAL A 117 21.24 -10.03 24.64
C VAL A 117 20.90 -9.07 23.52
N LEU A 118 19.80 -9.32 22.81
CA LEU A 118 19.35 -8.46 21.72
C LEU A 118 19.03 -7.04 22.20
N GLN A 119 18.28 -6.90 23.29
CA GLN A 119 17.89 -5.59 23.84
C GLN A 119 19.12 -4.71 24.18
N GLU A 120 20.15 -5.31 24.76
CA GLU A 120 21.38 -4.59 25.12
C GLU A 120 22.24 -4.23 23.90
N VAL A 121 22.31 -5.13 22.90
CA VAL A 121 23.02 -4.86 21.65
C VAL A 121 22.32 -3.77 20.83
N GLU A 122 20.98 -3.76 20.79
CA GLU A 122 20.19 -2.71 20.17
C GLU A 122 20.44 -1.34 20.80
N ARG A 123 20.40 -1.28 22.14
CA ARG A 123 20.69 -0.07 22.90
C ARG A 123 22.08 0.49 22.58
N LYS A 124 23.10 -0.38 22.51
CA LYS A 124 24.48 0.00 22.18
C LYS A 124 24.64 0.46 20.73
N CYS A 125 23.91 -0.14 19.80
CA CYS A 125 23.95 0.22 18.39
C CYS A 125 23.00 1.39 18.03
N ASN A 126 22.34 2.01 19.02
CA ASN A 126 21.30 3.03 18.83
C ASN A 126 20.22 2.59 17.83
N LEU A 127 19.89 1.29 17.86
CA LEU A 127 18.79 0.72 17.11
C LEU A 127 17.53 0.99 17.94
N GLY A 128 16.62 1.81 17.41
CA GLY A 128 15.41 2.20 18.15
C GLY A 128 14.49 1.02 18.44
N VAL A 129 13.57 1.19 19.40
CA VAL A 129 12.62 0.18 19.92
C VAL A 129 11.82 -0.61 18.85
N ARG A 130 11.78 -0.13 17.60
CA ARG A 130 11.09 -0.78 16.48
C ARG A 130 11.80 -2.01 15.91
N THR A 131 13.08 -2.25 16.20
CA THR A 131 13.73 -3.51 15.81
C THR A 131 13.09 -4.73 16.49
N ARG A 132 12.34 -4.54 17.59
CA ARG A 132 11.53 -5.60 18.22
C ARG A 132 10.25 -5.98 17.48
N SER A 133 9.81 -5.13 16.55
CA SER A 133 8.74 -5.43 15.62
C SER A 133 9.24 -6.04 14.31
N LEU A 134 10.57 -6.17 14.13
CA LEU A 134 11.11 -7.17 13.23
C LEU A 134 10.93 -8.53 13.88
N ASP A 135 9.70 -9.03 13.81
CA ASP A 135 9.57 -10.44 13.48
C ASP A 135 10.47 -10.66 12.24
N PRO A 136 11.56 -11.43 12.33
CA PRO A 136 12.42 -11.77 11.22
C PRO A 136 11.71 -12.90 10.47
N PRO A 137 11.18 -12.62 9.30
CA PRO A 137 9.80 -12.24 9.22
C PRO A 137 8.94 -13.37 8.68
N ILE A 138 7.63 -13.23 8.81
CA ILE A 138 6.66 -13.82 7.88
C ILE A 138 7.16 -13.78 6.41
N TYR A 139 7.90 -12.73 6.04
CA TYR A 139 8.53 -12.55 4.72
C TYR A 139 9.62 -13.60 4.42
N LEU A 140 10.41 -14.08 5.40
CA LEU A 140 11.40 -15.14 5.21
C LEU A 140 10.77 -16.54 5.25
N GLU A 141 9.72 -16.77 6.04
CA GLU A 141 8.94 -18.03 5.94
C GLU A 141 8.20 -18.16 4.61
N ALA A 142 7.61 -17.06 4.11
CA ALA A 142 6.95 -17.03 2.81
C ALA A 142 7.93 -17.26 1.64
N PHE A 143 9.20 -16.84 1.78
CA PHE A 143 10.25 -17.06 0.78
C PHE A 143 11.02 -18.39 0.92
N TRP A 144 11.03 -19.02 2.10
CA TRP A 144 11.82 -20.24 2.37
C TRP A 144 10.97 -21.50 2.66
N GLY A 145 9.66 -21.39 2.88
CA GLY A 145 8.74 -22.52 3.06
C GLY A 145 8.15 -23.08 1.75
N PRO A 146 7.47 -24.24 1.77
CA PRO A 146 6.77 -24.76 0.59
C PRO A 146 5.61 -23.84 0.20
N ARG A 147 5.88 -22.91 -0.72
CA ARG A 147 4.97 -22.16 -1.63
C ARG A 147 3.54 -21.83 -1.13
N ARG A 148 3.31 -21.52 0.15
CA ARG A 148 1.96 -21.20 0.62
C ARG A 148 1.47 -19.80 0.22
N PHE A 149 2.38 -18.82 0.04
CA PHE A 149 2.05 -17.46 -0.43
C PHE A 149 2.69 -17.10 -1.80
N GLY A 150 3.48 -18.00 -2.36
CA GLY A 150 4.36 -17.75 -3.51
C GLY A 150 3.73 -17.54 -4.88
N ARG A 151 2.41 -17.35 -5.01
CA ARG A 151 1.81 -16.98 -6.31
C ARG A 151 1.70 -15.46 -6.49
N LEU A 152 1.29 -14.73 -5.46
CA LEU A 152 1.18 -13.27 -5.56
C LEU A 152 2.58 -12.64 -5.62
N ASP A 153 3.49 -13.07 -4.75
CA ASP A 153 4.84 -12.51 -4.64
C ASP A 153 5.76 -12.89 -5.83
N ALA A 154 5.63 -14.10 -6.38
CA ALA A 154 6.35 -14.47 -7.60
C ALA A 154 5.82 -13.75 -8.84
N MET A 155 4.51 -13.44 -8.87
CA MET A 155 3.91 -12.67 -9.94
C MET A 155 4.27 -11.19 -9.80
N ILE A 156 4.29 -10.65 -8.59
CA ILE A 156 4.80 -9.31 -8.22
C ILE A 156 6.30 -9.17 -8.57
N ALA A 157 7.13 -10.15 -8.22
CA ALA A 157 8.54 -10.15 -8.60
C ALA A 157 8.74 -10.22 -10.13
N ARG A 158 7.89 -10.97 -10.85
CA ARG A 158 7.85 -10.92 -12.32
C ARG A 158 7.42 -9.53 -12.82
N LEU A 159 6.38 -8.93 -12.24
CA LEU A 159 5.86 -7.61 -12.59
C LEU A 159 6.90 -6.49 -12.38
N ALA A 160 7.73 -6.56 -11.34
CA ALA A 160 8.81 -5.60 -11.11
C ALA A 160 9.96 -5.69 -12.14
N HIS A 161 10.16 -6.86 -12.77
CA HIS A 161 11.28 -7.10 -13.69
C HIS A 161 10.96 -6.85 -15.17
N PHE A 162 9.69 -6.62 -15.51
CA PHE A 162 9.28 -6.27 -16.87
C PHE A 162 8.76 -4.83 -16.89
N ASN A 163 9.11 -4.04 -17.90
CA ASN A 163 8.34 -2.83 -18.19
C ASN A 163 6.96 -3.28 -18.69
N ILE A 164 6.03 -3.53 -17.76
CA ILE A 164 4.72 -4.14 -18.05
C ILE A 164 3.91 -3.29 -19.04
N VAL A 165 4.16 -1.98 -19.03
CA VAL A 165 3.60 -1.01 -19.97
C VAL A 165 4.75 -0.42 -20.79
N PRO A 166 5.03 -0.96 -21.99
CA PRO A 166 6.08 -0.43 -22.86
C PRO A 166 5.86 1.06 -23.17
N ASP A 167 6.94 1.81 -23.39
CA ASP A 167 6.85 3.26 -23.67
C ASP A 167 5.97 3.55 -24.89
N ALA A 168 6.02 2.69 -25.91
CA ALA A 168 5.14 2.80 -27.09
C ALA A 168 3.64 2.68 -26.73
N LEU A 169 3.29 1.88 -25.71
CA LEU A 169 1.91 1.79 -25.22
C LEU A 169 1.52 3.04 -24.42
N LEU A 170 2.47 3.65 -23.70
CA LEU A 170 2.25 4.95 -23.04
C LEU A 170 2.03 6.08 -24.07
N GLU A 171 2.82 6.12 -25.14
CA GLU A 171 2.62 7.07 -26.23
C GLU A 171 1.28 6.86 -26.94
N LYS A 172 0.86 5.59 -27.12
CA LYS A 172 -0.50 5.28 -27.58
C LYS A 172 -1.56 5.80 -26.60
N ALA A 173 -1.36 5.61 -25.30
CA ALA A 173 -2.33 6.02 -24.27
C ALA A 173 -2.58 7.53 -24.21
N ARG A 174 -1.59 8.38 -24.54
CA ARG A 174 -1.75 9.84 -24.61
C ARG A 174 -2.68 10.29 -25.73
N ARG A 175 -2.76 9.52 -26.81
CA ARG A 175 -3.58 9.85 -27.99
C ARG A 175 -5.01 9.35 -27.78
N VAL A 176 -5.93 10.30 -27.58
CA VAL A 176 -7.36 10.01 -27.32
C VAL A 176 -8.04 9.36 -28.52
N ASP A 177 -7.55 9.61 -29.74
CA ASP A 177 -8.04 9.05 -31.00
C ASP A 177 -7.33 7.74 -31.39
N ALA A 178 -6.40 7.23 -30.57
CA ALA A 178 -5.68 6.01 -30.89
C ALA A 178 -6.65 4.82 -31.02
N PRO A 179 -6.59 4.05 -32.12
CA PRO A 179 -7.47 2.91 -32.31
C PRO A 179 -7.19 1.83 -31.28
N GLN A 180 -8.25 1.08 -30.90
CA GLN A 180 -8.15 -0.07 -29.99
C GLN A 180 -7.39 0.24 -28.69
N ASN A 181 -7.54 1.46 -28.16
CA ASN A 181 -6.86 1.90 -26.94
C ASN A 181 -7.69 1.62 -25.68
N TRP A 182 -8.93 1.22 -25.86
CA TRP A 182 -9.91 0.99 -24.80
C TRP A 182 -10.54 -0.40 -24.92
N ALA A 183 -10.80 -1.04 -23.79
CA ALA A 183 -11.56 -2.29 -23.75
C ALA A 183 -12.40 -2.43 -22.48
N VAL A 184 -13.49 -3.17 -22.59
CA VAL A 184 -14.30 -3.63 -21.47
C VAL A 184 -13.96 -5.09 -21.13
N VAL A 185 -13.89 -5.41 -19.85
CA VAL A 185 -13.60 -6.74 -19.33
C VAL A 185 -14.68 -7.15 -18.33
N TYR A 186 -15.27 -8.33 -18.50
CA TYR A 186 -16.30 -8.83 -17.59
C TYR A 186 -16.24 -10.36 -17.45
N PRO A 187 -16.71 -10.94 -16.33
CA PRO A 187 -16.84 -12.38 -16.18
C PRO A 187 -18.18 -12.91 -16.70
N GLN A 188 -18.24 -14.18 -17.12
CA GLN A 188 -19.47 -14.88 -17.51
C GLN A 188 -20.58 -14.80 -16.47
N GLY A 189 -20.21 -14.79 -15.18
CA GLY A 189 -21.14 -14.66 -14.06
C GLY A 189 -21.60 -13.22 -13.76
N LEU A 190 -21.37 -12.25 -14.64
CA LEU A 190 -21.86 -10.88 -14.47
C LEU A 190 -23.41 -10.89 -14.39
N PRO A 191 -24.02 -10.36 -13.30
CA PRO A 191 -25.48 -10.22 -13.22
C PRO A 191 -26.04 -9.35 -14.35
N ASP A 192 -27.18 -9.77 -14.92
CA ASP A 192 -27.84 -9.08 -16.05
C ASP A 192 -26.90 -8.76 -17.22
N ARG A 193 -25.92 -9.64 -17.48
CA ARG A 193 -24.82 -9.45 -18.44
C ARG A 193 -25.29 -8.83 -19.76
N ASP A 194 -26.28 -9.43 -20.41
CA ASP A 194 -26.72 -9.02 -21.74
C ASP A 194 -27.37 -7.63 -21.70
N GLN A 195 -28.14 -7.32 -20.64
CA GLN A 195 -28.72 -6.00 -20.44
C GLN A 195 -27.66 -4.95 -20.14
N VAL A 196 -26.64 -5.28 -19.34
CA VAL A 196 -25.52 -4.39 -19.01
C VAL A 196 -24.70 -4.07 -20.25
N LEU A 197 -24.34 -5.07 -21.06
CA LEU A 197 -23.60 -4.86 -22.31
C LEU A 197 -24.41 -4.02 -23.30
N PHE A 198 -25.71 -4.33 -23.46
CA PHE A 198 -26.60 -3.51 -24.28
C PHE A 198 -26.70 -2.06 -23.78
N ALA A 199 -26.73 -1.85 -22.46
CA ALA A 199 -26.74 -0.54 -21.82
C ALA A 199 -25.44 0.25 -22.04
N LEU A 200 -24.30 -0.43 -22.15
CA LEU A 200 -22.99 0.18 -22.42
C LEU A 200 -22.64 0.32 -23.90
N GLU A 201 -23.39 -0.31 -24.81
CA GLU A 201 -23.11 -0.33 -26.25
C GLU A 201 -22.76 1.06 -26.85
N PRO A 202 -23.47 2.16 -26.55
CA PRO A 202 -23.12 3.49 -27.05
C PRO A 202 -21.72 3.94 -26.63
N LEU A 203 -21.30 3.63 -25.40
CA LEU A 203 -19.96 3.95 -24.92
C LEU A 203 -18.91 3.05 -25.59
N ILE A 204 -19.18 1.75 -25.73
CA ILE A 204 -18.28 0.80 -26.40
C ILE A 204 -18.05 1.25 -27.86
N GLN A 205 -19.10 1.63 -28.57
CA GLN A 205 -19.03 2.15 -29.94
C GLN A 205 -18.26 3.47 -30.00
N HIS A 206 -18.57 4.43 -29.12
CA HIS A 206 -17.88 5.72 -29.05
C HIS A 206 -16.38 5.58 -28.80
N ARG A 207 -15.96 4.57 -28.02
CA ARG A 207 -14.55 4.27 -27.75
C ARG A 207 -13.87 3.42 -28.82
N GLY A 208 -14.60 2.86 -29.79
CA GLY A 208 -14.07 1.83 -30.69
C GLY A 208 -13.51 0.63 -29.90
N GLY A 209 -14.20 0.28 -28.81
CA GLY A 209 -13.69 -0.55 -27.74
C GLY A 209 -13.70 -2.04 -28.02
N ARG A 210 -12.70 -2.77 -27.52
CA ARG A 210 -12.72 -4.25 -27.49
C ARG A 210 -13.54 -4.76 -26.31
N VAL A 211 -14.06 -5.98 -26.46
CA VAL A 211 -14.85 -6.66 -25.43
C VAL A 211 -14.14 -7.97 -25.06
N PHE A 212 -13.80 -8.14 -23.77
CA PHE A 212 -13.18 -9.35 -23.24
C PHE A 212 -14.08 -10.02 -22.22
N GLU A 213 -14.43 -11.27 -22.50
CA GLU A 213 -15.18 -12.14 -21.58
C GLU A 213 -14.22 -13.10 -20.86
N LEU A 214 -14.32 -13.14 -19.54
CA LEU A 214 -13.61 -14.09 -18.69
C LEU A 214 -14.56 -15.23 -18.29
N SER A 215 -14.06 -16.47 -18.28
CA SER A 215 -14.88 -17.60 -17.81
C SER A 215 -15.20 -17.54 -16.31
N HIS A 216 -14.36 -16.88 -15.50
CA HIS A 216 -14.58 -16.71 -14.06
C HIS A 216 -13.89 -15.44 -13.54
N GLY A 217 -14.55 -14.68 -12.66
CA GLY A 217 -14.04 -13.40 -12.14
C GLY A 217 -13.08 -13.49 -10.96
N HIS A 218 -12.94 -14.67 -10.35
CA HIS A 218 -12.07 -14.90 -9.17
C HIS A 218 -11.03 -16.00 -9.36
N ASP A 219 -11.06 -16.74 -10.48
CA ASP A 219 -10.16 -17.87 -10.66
C ASP A 219 -8.76 -17.33 -11.02
N PRO A 220 -7.73 -17.56 -10.18
CA PRO A 220 -6.38 -17.08 -10.45
C PRO A 220 -5.80 -17.58 -11.77
N ALA A 221 -6.18 -18.78 -12.24
CA ALA A 221 -5.69 -19.33 -13.50
C ALA A 221 -6.32 -18.64 -14.73
N VAL A 222 -7.58 -18.22 -14.62
CA VAL A 222 -8.26 -17.43 -15.67
C VAL A 222 -7.64 -16.05 -15.75
N ILE A 223 -7.42 -15.41 -14.58
CA ILE A 223 -6.78 -14.10 -14.47
C ILE A 223 -5.37 -14.14 -15.06
N ASP A 224 -4.51 -15.08 -14.63
CA ASP A 224 -3.14 -15.21 -15.12
C ASP A 224 -3.09 -15.39 -16.64
N ARG A 225 -3.94 -16.27 -17.18
CA ARG A 225 -4.06 -16.48 -18.63
C ARG A 225 -4.41 -15.18 -19.36
N PHE A 226 -5.42 -14.45 -18.89
CA PHE A 226 -5.81 -13.18 -19.48
C PHE A 226 -4.68 -12.15 -19.47
N LEU A 227 -3.95 -12.03 -18.36
CA LEU A 227 -2.82 -11.10 -18.25
C LEU A 227 -1.68 -11.49 -19.19
N VAL A 228 -1.38 -12.79 -19.33
CA VAL A 228 -0.39 -13.30 -20.28
C VAL A 228 -0.80 -12.97 -21.71
N GLU A 229 -2.06 -13.20 -22.07
CA GLU A 229 -2.60 -12.88 -23.40
C GLU A 229 -2.51 -11.38 -23.67
N LEU A 230 -2.97 -10.54 -22.75
CA LEU A 230 -2.88 -9.07 -22.83
C LEU A 230 -1.43 -8.61 -22.99
N SER A 231 -0.48 -9.22 -22.26
CA SER A 231 0.93 -8.86 -22.32
C SER A 231 1.59 -9.17 -23.67
N ARG A 232 1.07 -10.18 -24.38
CA ARG A 232 1.58 -10.66 -25.68
C ARG A 232 0.94 -9.97 -26.88
N MET A 233 -0.13 -9.21 -26.67
CA MET A 233 -0.78 -8.45 -27.75
C MET A 233 0.20 -7.41 -28.34
N PRO A 234 0.24 -7.24 -29.67
CA PRO A 234 0.92 -6.13 -30.32
C PRO A 234 0.46 -4.78 -29.73
N ILE A 235 1.35 -3.79 -29.69
CA ILE A 235 1.07 -2.49 -29.06
C ILE A 235 -0.14 -1.80 -29.71
N GLU A 236 -0.27 -1.95 -31.02
CA GLU A 236 -1.35 -1.40 -31.84
C GLU A 236 -2.71 -1.95 -31.42
N GLU A 237 -2.77 -3.23 -31.02
CA GLU A 237 -3.98 -3.94 -30.65
C GLU A 237 -4.26 -3.97 -29.14
N ARG A 238 -3.21 -3.73 -28.33
CA ARG A 238 -3.27 -3.80 -26.88
C ARG A 238 -3.96 -2.55 -26.32
N PRO A 239 -5.07 -2.69 -25.59
CA PRO A 239 -5.69 -1.55 -24.91
C PRO A 239 -4.85 -1.10 -23.72
N TYR A 240 -4.74 0.21 -23.51
CA TYR A 240 -4.22 0.77 -22.28
C TYR A 240 -5.33 1.06 -21.26
N TYR A 241 -6.49 1.50 -21.74
CA TYR A 241 -7.66 1.80 -20.92
C TYR A 241 -8.54 0.57 -20.80
N LEU A 242 -8.76 0.08 -19.58
CA LEU A 242 -9.50 -1.14 -19.27
C LEU A 242 -10.66 -0.81 -18.35
N LEU A 243 -11.90 -1.10 -18.77
CA LEU A 243 -13.09 -0.95 -17.94
C LEU A 243 -13.54 -2.33 -17.43
N ALA A 244 -13.41 -2.55 -16.12
CA ALA A 244 -13.89 -3.76 -15.46
C ALA A 244 -15.40 -3.63 -15.12
N LEU A 245 -16.20 -4.66 -15.38
CA LEU A 245 -17.62 -4.71 -15.00
C LEU A 245 -17.88 -5.70 -13.86
N GLY A 246 -18.66 -5.26 -12.88
CA GLY A 246 -19.07 -6.05 -11.72
C GLY A 246 -18.48 -5.52 -10.42
N ASP A 247 -19.17 -5.80 -9.32
CA ASP A 247 -18.71 -5.49 -7.96
C ASP A 247 -17.56 -6.45 -7.55
N PHE A 248 -16.94 -6.23 -6.40
CA PHE A 248 -15.75 -7.00 -5.97
C PHE A 248 -16.03 -8.49 -5.74
N ASP A 249 -17.28 -8.85 -5.48
CA ASP A 249 -17.76 -10.24 -5.35
C ASP A 249 -18.07 -10.90 -6.70
N VAL A 250 -18.18 -10.14 -7.78
CA VAL A 250 -18.38 -10.65 -9.15
C VAL A 250 -17.04 -10.78 -9.87
N LEU A 251 -16.21 -9.75 -9.78
CA LEU A 251 -14.88 -9.69 -10.37
C LEU A 251 -13.90 -9.23 -9.29
N SER A 252 -12.89 -10.03 -8.97
CA SER A 252 -12.12 -9.82 -7.73
C SER A 252 -11.37 -8.49 -7.69
N MET A 253 -11.10 -8.01 -6.48
CA MET A 253 -10.28 -6.81 -6.29
C MET A 253 -8.84 -7.05 -6.76
N GLU A 254 -8.32 -8.25 -6.54
CA GLU A 254 -7.01 -8.69 -6.98
C GLU A 254 -6.85 -8.57 -8.50
N PHE A 255 -7.90 -8.92 -9.25
CA PHE A 255 -7.91 -8.73 -10.70
C PHE A 255 -7.68 -7.26 -11.07
N GLN A 256 -8.37 -6.33 -10.40
CA GLN A 256 -8.20 -4.90 -10.66
C GLN A 256 -6.79 -4.41 -10.29
N TYR A 257 -6.18 -4.91 -9.21
CA TYR A 257 -4.77 -4.59 -8.89
C TYR A 257 -3.82 -5.04 -10.00
N PHE A 258 -4.04 -6.22 -10.58
CA PHE A 258 -3.23 -6.68 -11.70
C PHE A 258 -3.43 -5.82 -12.93
N LEU A 259 -4.67 -5.57 -13.36
CA LEU A 259 -4.93 -4.75 -14.55
C LEU A 259 -4.32 -3.35 -14.43
N GLN A 260 -4.37 -2.74 -13.25
CA GLN A 260 -3.75 -1.44 -12.96
C GLN A 260 -2.21 -1.43 -13.14
N SER A 261 -1.58 -2.60 -13.17
CA SER A 261 -0.16 -2.75 -13.48
C SER A 261 0.11 -2.83 -14.99
N PHE A 262 -0.89 -3.25 -15.79
CA PHE A 262 -0.82 -3.40 -17.25
C PHE A 262 -1.39 -2.21 -18.04
N GLY A 263 -2.14 -1.33 -17.40
CA GLY A 263 -2.76 -0.15 -17.99
C GLY A 263 -3.65 0.60 -17.01
N ALA A 264 -4.33 1.64 -17.49
CA ALA A 264 -5.29 2.38 -16.69
C ALA A 264 -6.60 1.61 -16.56
N THR A 265 -6.95 1.19 -15.34
CA THR A 265 -8.16 0.40 -15.09
C THR A 265 -9.19 1.18 -14.29
N GLY A 266 -10.38 1.32 -14.87
CA GLY A 266 -11.59 1.76 -14.20
C GLY A 266 -12.53 0.60 -13.93
N ARG A 267 -13.56 0.81 -13.10
CA ARG A 267 -14.57 -0.21 -12.79
C ARG A 267 -15.98 0.38 -12.70
N LEU A 268 -16.97 -0.32 -13.22
CA LEU A 268 -18.39 -0.02 -13.01
C LEU A 268 -19.08 -1.20 -12.31
N ALA A 269 -19.85 -0.88 -11.27
CA ALA A 269 -20.72 -1.80 -10.58
C ALA A 269 -21.96 -1.05 -10.12
N PHE A 270 -23.04 -1.13 -10.90
CA PHE A 270 -24.35 -0.66 -10.47
C PHE A 270 -25.27 -1.83 -10.16
N SER A 271 -26.26 -1.58 -9.31
CA SER A 271 -27.26 -2.59 -8.93
C SER A 271 -28.29 -2.88 -10.01
N HIS A 272 -28.42 -2.03 -11.04
CA HIS A 272 -29.42 -2.17 -12.09
C HIS A 272 -28.85 -1.80 -13.47
N PRO A 273 -29.20 -2.52 -14.55
CA PRO A 273 -28.75 -2.23 -15.91
C PRO A 273 -29.01 -0.79 -16.38
N HIS A 274 -30.12 -0.16 -15.94
CA HIS A 274 -30.47 1.21 -16.32
C HIS A 274 -29.38 2.23 -15.97
N ALA A 275 -28.74 2.09 -14.81
CA ALA A 275 -27.69 3.00 -14.37
C ALA A 275 -26.46 2.94 -15.29
N TYR A 276 -26.18 1.79 -15.94
CA TYR A 276 -25.11 1.70 -16.94
C TYR A 276 -25.42 2.51 -18.19
N ARG A 277 -26.70 2.53 -18.63
CA ARG A 277 -27.15 3.35 -19.76
C ARG A 277 -27.02 4.83 -19.44
N GLU A 278 -27.54 5.26 -18.29
CA GLU A 278 -27.45 6.65 -17.85
C GLU A 278 -25.99 7.11 -17.71
N TYR A 279 -25.13 6.24 -17.18
CA TYR A 279 -23.70 6.48 -17.11
C TYR A 279 -23.06 6.64 -18.49
N ALA A 280 -23.32 5.72 -19.42
CA ALA A 280 -22.80 5.78 -20.78
C ALA A 280 -23.23 7.09 -21.48
N GLU A 281 -24.51 7.43 -21.41
CA GLU A 281 -25.03 8.68 -21.99
C GLU A 281 -24.45 9.92 -21.31
N LYS A 282 -24.22 9.88 -19.98
CA LYS A 282 -23.55 10.96 -19.25
C LYS A 282 -22.12 11.18 -19.75
N ILE A 283 -21.35 10.11 -20.02
CA ILE A 283 -20.02 10.23 -20.64
C ILE A 283 -20.13 10.93 -21.99
N LEU A 284 -21.02 10.45 -22.87
CA LEU A 284 -21.18 11.02 -24.22
C LEU A 284 -21.58 12.50 -24.18
N ARG A 285 -22.54 12.87 -23.32
CA ARG A 285 -22.94 14.28 -23.12
C ARG A 285 -21.79 15.13 -22.60
N ALA A 286 -21.08 14.63 -21.58
CA ALA A 286 -19.96 15.35 -21.00
C ALA A 286 -18.84 15.57 -22.03
N GLU A 287 -18.53 14.57 -22.84
CA GLU A 287 -17.48 14.67 -23.86
C GLU A 287 -17.86 15.56 -25.04
N ALA A 288 -19.13 15.54 -25.45
CA ALA A 288 -19.65 16.44 -26.48
C ALA A 288 -19.60 17.92 -26.04
N GLY A 289 -19.71 18.18 -24.73
CA GLY A 289 -19.63 19.52 -24.14
C GLY A 289 -18.20 20.02 -23.89
N LEU A 290 -17.17 19.21 -24.15
CA LEU A 290 -15.79 19.63 -23.92
C LEU A 290 -15.35 20.66 -24.95
N ASP A 291 -14.68 21.70 -24.46
CA ASP A 291 -14.05 22.72 -25.27
C ASP A 291 -12.56 22.86 -24.94
N ASP A 292 -11.92 23.80 -25.61
CA ASP A 292 -10.50 24.11 -25.45
C ASP A 292 -10.25 25.16 -24.35
N SER A 293 -11.30 25.60 -23.63
CA SER A 293 -11.16 26.57 -22.54
C SER A 293 -10.45 25.96 -21.34
N ASP A 294 -9.86 26.81 -20.49
CA ASP A 294 -9.26 26.33 -19.25
C ASP A 294 -10.35 25.82 -18.31
N PRO A 295 -10.20 24.60 -17.75
CA PRO A 295 -11.21 24.05 -16.87
C PRO A 295 -11.33 24.94 -15.63
N PRO A 296 -12.54 25.02 -15.04
CA PRO A 296 -12.72 25.72 -13.78
C PRO A 296 -11.75 25.20 -12.72
N GLY A 297 -11.25 26.10 -11.87
CA GLY A 297 -10.39 25.74 -10.76
C GLY A 297 -11.07 24.75 -9.81
N PRO A 298 -10.31 23.83 -9.19
CA PRO A 298 -10.89 22.73 -8.42
C PRO A 298 -11.61 23.24 -7.16
N THR A 299 -12.51 22.41 -6.64
CA THR A 299 -13.12 22.62 -5.32
C THR A 299 -12.52 21.64 -4.32
N TYR A 300 -12.07 22.14 -3.17
CA TYR A 300 -11.52 21.32 -2.09
C TYR A 300 -12.43 21.35 -0.88
N ILE A 301 -12.78 20.17 -0.37
CA ILE A 301 -13.47 19.99 0.90
C ILE A 301 -12.56 19.15 1.79
N ALA A 302 -12.23 19.62 2.99
CA ALA A 302 -11.44 18.86 3.95
C ALA A 302 -12.07 18.95 5.33
N THR A 303 -12.28 17.80 5.94
CA THR A 303 -12.87 17.71 7.27
C THR A 303 -11.80 17.79 8.34
N ASP A 304 -12.19 18.12 9.55
CA ASP A 304 -11.37 18.37 10.74
C ASP A 304 -11.95 17.63 11.96
N TYR A 305 -12.65 16.51 11.69
CA TYR A 305 -13.35 15.71 12.69
C TYR A 305 -12.41 15.07 13.73
N ASP A 306 -11.24 14.59 13.30
CA ASP A 306 -10.22 14.00 14.15
C ASP A 306 -8.79 14.46 13.76
N ASP A 307 -7.78 14.04 14.52
CA ASP A 307 -6.38 14.42 14.30
C ASP A 307 -5.87 14.02 12.90
N VAL A 308 -6.41 12.95 12.31
CA VAL A 308 -5.98 12.45 11.01
C VAL A 308 -6.60 13.31 9.91
N ASN A 309 -7.90 13.62 10.02
CA ASN A 309 -8.60 14.59 9.19
C ASN A 309 -7.94 15.98 9.24
N ALA A 310 -7.60 16.48 10.43
CA ALA A 310 -6.95 17.77 10.65
C ALA A 310 -5.62 17.92 9.90
N ARG A 311 -4.87 16.82 9.76
CA ARG A 311 -3.60 16.78 9.02
C ARG A 311 -3.79 16.91 7.52
N ASN A 312 -4.88 16.40 6.94
CA ASN A 312 -5.16 16.49 5.50
C ASN A 312 -5.13 17.94 5.01
N TYR A 313 -5.66 18.87 5.79
CA TYR A 313 -5.64 20.27 5.40
C TYR A 313 -4.21 20.80 5.25
N ARG A 314 -3.34 20.56 6.25
CA ARG A 314 -1.97 21.06 6.27
C ARG A 314 -1.06 20.33 5.27
N GLU A 315 -1.22 19.02 5.15
CA GLU A 315 -0.30 18.16 4.40
C GLU A 315 -0.71 17.94 2.95
N LEU A 316 -2.00 18.12 2.60
CA LEU A 316 -2.51 17.90 1.25
C LEU A 316 -3.14 19.16 0.67
N VAL A 317 -4.13 19.74 1.33
CA VAL A 317 -4.92 20.85 0.75
C VAL A 317 -4.08 22.11 0.57
N GLN A 318 -3.36 22.54 1.62
CA GLN A 318 -2.51 23.72 1.55
C GLN A 318 -1.43 23.63 0.46
N PRO A 319 -0.58 22.58 0.40
CA PRO A 319 0.42 22.49 -0.65
C PRO A 319 -0.22 22.39 -2.04
N LEU A 320 -1.31 21.63 -2.19
CA LEU A 320 -2.00 21.47 -3.48
C LEU A 320 -2.56 22.79 -4.02
N ALA A 321 -3.14 23.62 -3.14
CA ALA A 321 -3.66 24.95 -3.49
C ALA A 321 -2.57 25.96 -3.95
N THR A 322 -1.30 25.63 -3.71
CA THR A 322 -0.14 26.48 -4.00
C THR A 322 0.71 26.02 -5.18
N VAL A 323 0.36 24.89 -5.80
CA VAL A 323 1.10 24.38 -6.98
C VAL A 323 1.02 25.42 -8.11
N PRO A 324 2.16 25.94 -8.61
CA PRO A 324 2.17 27.05 -9.58
C PRO A 324 1.44 26.77 -10.89
N ASP A 325 1.52 25.55 -11.41
CA ASP A 325 0.99 25.16 -12.73
C ASP A 325 -0.47 24.68 -12.68
N LEU A 326 -1.11 24.74 -11.51
CA LEU A 326 -2.51 24.35 -11.36
C LEU A 326 -3.41 25.58 -11.23
N PRO A 327 -4.63 25.52 -11.79
CA PRO A 327 -5.66 26.51 -11.49
C PRO A 327 -5.85 26.65 -9.99
N ARG A 328 -5.97 27.89 -9.50
CA ARG A 328 -6.26 28.14 -8.09
C ARG A 328 -7.60 27.51 -7.72
N PRO A 329 -7.72 26.94 -6.51
CA PRO A 329 -9.00 26.38 -6.08
C PRO A 329 -10.06 27.48 -6.01
N ARG A 330 -11.24 27.18 -6.54
CA ARG A 330 -12.38 28.11 -6.55
C ARG A 330 -12.97 28.26 -5.16
N GLU A 331 -13.06 27.16 -4.42
CA GLU A 331 -13.57 27.12 -3.06
C GLU A 331 -12.77 26.09 -2.25
N VAL A 332 -12.43 26.47 -1.01
CA VAL A 332 -11.80 25.59 -0.04
C VAL A 332 -12.65 25.60 1.23
N LEU A 333 -13.38 24.51 1.44
CA LEU A 333 -14.15 24.27 2.66
C LEU A 333 -13.31 23.42 3.62
N ALA A 334 -12.83 24.02 4.71
CA ALA A 334 -11.96 23.36 5.68
C ALA A 334 -11.97 24.07 7.04
N ARG A 335 -11.23 23.50 8.00
CA ARG A 335 -11.00 24.01 9.37
C ARG A 335 -12.28 24.07 10.20
N GLY A 336 -12.92 22.92 10.41
CA GLY A 336 -14.15 22.82 11.21
C GLY A 336 -15.39 23.44 10.56
N ARG A 337 -15.42 23.55 9.22
CA ARG A 337 -16.54 24.14 8.46
C ARG A 337 -17.20 23.18 7.47
N ALA A 338 -16.71 21.95 7.37
CA ALA A 338 -17.21 20.92 6.48
C ALA A 338 -18.30 20.08 7.19
N TYR A 339 -19.32 20.73 7.74
CA TYR A 339 -20.54 20.07 8.23
C TYR A 339 -21.51 19.80 7.09
N LYS A 340 -22.43 18.84 7.28
CA LYS A 340 -23.29 18.29 6.22
C LYS A 340 -23.98 19.33 5.36
N GLU A 341 -24.73 20.25 5.95
CA GLU A 341 -25.49 21.25 5.18
C GLU A 341 -24.56 22.08 4.29
N ARG A 342 -23.43 22.53 4.82
CA ARG A 342 -22.48 23.37 4.08
C ARG A 342 -21.77 22.60 2.96
N VAL A 343 -21.46 21.34 3.19
CA VAL A 343 -20.92 20.46 2.15
C VAL A 343 -21.91 20.36 0.99
N LEU A 344 -23.19 20.08 1.26
CA LEU A 344 -24.22 19.98 0.22
C LEU A 344 -24.42 21.29 -0.57
N GLU A 345 -24.33 22.45 0.11
CA GLU A 345 -24.33 23.76 -0.56
C GLU A 345 -23.14 23.95 -1.50
N VAL A 346 -21.95 23.47 -1.13
CA VAL A 346 -20.76 23.52 -1.98
C VAL A 346 -20.92 22.58 -3.17
N LEU A 347 -21.36 21.34 -2.96
CA LEU A 347 -21.51 20.34 -4.02
C LEU A 347 -22.39 20.86 -5.17
N ARG A 348 -23.51 21.52 -4.84
CA ARG A 348 -24.44 22.09 -5.82
C ARG A 348 -23.88 23.25 -6.64
N ARG A 349 -22.78 23.87 -6.17
CA ARG A 349 -22.13 25.03 -6.80
C ARG A 349 -20.84 24.66 -7.52
N VAL A 350 -20.42 23.40 -7.48
CA VAL A 350 -19.25 22.92 -8.23
C VAL A 350 -19.52 23.09 -9.72
N PRO A 351 -18.68 23.83 -10.46
CA PRO A 351 -18.87 24.04 -11.89
C PRO A 351 -18.84 22.72 -12.68
N PRO A 352 -19.53 22.63 -13.82
CA PRO A 352 -19.36 21.52 -14.75
C PRO A 352 -17.89 21.34 -15.15
N HIS A 353 -17.48 20.10 -15.36
CA HIS A 353 -16.11 19.74 -15.75
C HIS A 353 -15.00 20.19 -14.78
N SER A 354 -15.35 20.60 -13.56
CA SER A 354 -14.37 20.90 -12.52
C SER A 354 -13.94 19.63 -11.79
N PRO A 355 -12.67 19.49 -11.36
CA PRO A 355 -12.31 18.53 -10.33
C PRO A 355 -12.93 18.91 -8.98
N LEU A 356 -13.41 17.92 -8.24
CA LEU A 356 -13.84 18.03 -6.84
C LEU A 356 -13.01 17.07 -6.00
N LEU A 357 -12.32 17.57 -4.98
CA LEU A 357 -11.54 16.75 -4.06
C LEU A 357 -12.13 16.85 -2.66
N ILE A 358 -12.45 15.71 -2.07
CA ILE A 358 -12.92 15.61 -0.69
C ILE A 358 -11.90 14.82 0.12
N PHE A 359 -11.34 15.47 1.14
CA PHE A 359 -10.36 14.94 2.08
C PHE A 359 -11.04 14.64 3.42
N ALA A 360 -11.69 13.49 3.50
CA ALA A 360 -12.42 12.97 4.64
C ALA A 360 -12.26 11.44 4.78
N HIS A 361 -12.18 10.92 6.00
CA HIS A 361 -12.24 9.47 6.23
C HIS A 361 -13.60 8.90 5.81
N GLY A 362 -13.59 7.77 5.12
CA GLY A 362 -14.80 6.96 4.98
C GLY A 362 -15.12 6.28 6.31
N PHE A 363 -16.39 6.34 6.67
CA PHE A 363 -16.99 5.68 7.82
C PHE A 363 -16.67 4.19 7.81
N GLU A 364 -16.32 3.65 8.98
CA GLU A 364 -16.03 2.23 9.20
C GLU A 364 -16.71 1.70 10.47
N HIS A 365 -17.08 0.42 10.43
CA HIS A 365 -17.48 -0.31 11.63
C HIS A 365 -16.29 -1.04 12.23
N LEU A 366 -15.95 -0.69 13.48
CA LEU A 366 -14.85 -1.32 14.20
C LEU A 366 -15.27 -2.58 14.97
N THR A 367 -16.50 -2.60 15.49
CA THR A 367 -17.05 -3.69 16.31
C THR A 367 -18.56 -3.75 16.11
N THR A 368 -19.22 -4.79 16.60
CA THR A 368 -20.68 -4.88 16.59
C THR A 368 -21.36 -3.95 17.62
N ARG A 369 -20.60 -3.46 18.61
CA ARG A 369 -21.14 -2.65 19.73
C ARG A 369 -22.37 -3.26 20.41
N GLY A 370 -22.43 -4.60 20.48
CA GLY A 370 -23.56 -5.33 21.06
C GLY A 370 -24.79 -5.45 20.16
N GLN A 371 -24.74 -4.97 18.92
CA GLN A 371 -25.78 -5.19 17.90
C GLN A 371 -25.64 -6.58 17.26
N PRO A 372 -26.73 -7.15 16.71
CA PRO A 372 -26.65 -8.34 15.86
C PRO A 372 -25.69 -8.12 14.69
N VAL A 373 -24.82 -9.09 14.43
CA VAL A 373 -23.74 -8.94 13.44
C VAL A 373 -24.29 -8.76 12.03
N GLU A 374 -25.42 -9.38 11.72
CA GLU A 374 -26.10 -9.28 10.42
C GLU A 374 -26.60 -7.86 10.15
N ALA A 375 -27.14 -7.19 11.18
CA ALA A 375 -27.59 -5.79 11.06
C ALA A 375 -26.40 -4.84 10.83
N VAL A 376 -25.26 -5.12 11.46
CA VAL A 376 -24.03 -4.36 11.25
C VAL A 376 -23.48 -4.58 9.84
N PHE A 377 -23.52 -5.81 9.31
CA PHE A 377 -23.11 -6.08 7.93
C PHE A 377 -23.99 -5.41 6.88
N GLU A 378 -25.30 -5.32 7.11
CA GLU A 378 -26.17 -4.56 6.21
C GLU A 378 -25.89 -3.05 6.30
N ASP A 379 -25.72 -2.50 7.50
CA ASP A 379 -25.33 -1.09 7.65
C ASP A 379 -23.95 -0.81 7.02
N MET A 380 -22.99 -1.73 7.13
CA MET A 380 -21.71 -1.66 6.42
C MET A 380 -21.91 -1.59 4.91
N ARG A 381 -22.76 -2.45 4.33
CA ARG A 381 -23.07 -2.40 2.89
C ARG A 381 -23.69 -1.08 2.45
N GLN A 382 -24.45 -0.42 3.32
CA GLN A 382 -25.13 0.83 2.99
C GLN A 382 -24.24 2.07 3.20
N PHE A 383 -23.45 2.10 4.28
CA PHE A 383 -22.81 3.32 4.75
C PHE A 383 -21.29 3.25 4.91
N GLN A 384 -20.67 2.06 4.85
CA GLN A 384 -19.20 2.00 4.90
C GLN A 384 -18.60 2.69 3.67
N GLY A 385 -17.65 3.59 3.92
CA GLY A 385 -17.10 4.47 2.89
C GLY A 385 -17.88 5.78 2.67
N ALA A 386 -19.03 6.00 3.32
CA ALA A 386 -19.63 7.34 3.42
C ALA A 386 -18.67 8.29 4.15
N LEU A 387 -18.57 9.55 3.74
CA LEU A 387 -17.52 10.42 4.28
C LEU A 387 -17.93 11.05 5.60
N ILE A 388 -17.04 10.97 6.59
CA ILE A 388 -17.21 11.58 7.91
C ILE A 388 -16.98 13.09 7.81
N LEU A 389 -17.99 13.85 8.23
CA LEU A 389 -18.02 15.31 8.22
C LEU A 389 -17.77 15.90 9.62
N ASP A 390 -17.61 17.23 9.70
CA ASP A 390 -17.23 17.90 10.95
C ASP A 390 -18.32 17.84 12.04
N ASP A 391 -19.58 17.62 11.65
CA ASP A 391 -20.73 17.44 12.52
C ASP A 391 -21.03 15.96 12.86
N PHE A 392 -20.14 15.04 12.48
CA PHE A 392 -20.27 13.64 12.86
C PHE A 392 -20.12 13.46 14.36
N LEU A 393 -21.05 12.71 14.96
CA LEU A 393 -21.01 12.35 16.37
C LEU A 393 -20.92 10.83 16.48
N GLY A 394 -19.71 10.33 16.75
CA GLY A 394 -19.49 8.91 17.06
C GLY A 394 -19.82 8.60 18.53
N PRO A 395 -20.38 7.42 18.86
CA PRO A 395 -20.97 6.37 18.01
C PRO A 395 -22.40 6.73 17.51
N ARG A 396 -22.74 6.33 16.28
CA ARG A 396 -24.08 6.55 15.68
C ARG A 396 -25.00 5.32 15.79
N PRO A 397 -26.35 5.50 15.80
CA PRO A 397 -27.29 4.42 15.54
C PRO A 397 -27.09 3.80 14.15
N LEU A 398 -27.45 2.52 14.00
CA LEU A 398 -27.58 1.89 12.67
C LEU A 398 -28.56 2.72 11.81
N ASP A 399 -28.32 2.75 10.51
CA ASP A 399 -29.05 3.49 9.48
C ASP A 399 -29.03 5.03 9.60
N SER A 400 -28.42 5.59 10.65
CA SER A 400 -28.27 7.04 10.78
C SER A 400 -27.24 7.60 9.79
N THR A 401 -27.61 8.70 9.12
CA THR A 401 -26.76 9.45 8.18
C THR A 401 -26.24 10.77 8.76
N THR A 402 -26.48 11.04 10.05
CA THR A 402 -26.07 12.28 10.72
C THR A 402 -24.56 12.45 10.66
N GLY A 403 -24.10 13.60 10.17
CA GLY A 403 -22.68 13.91 9.96
C GLY A 403 -21.95 13.01 8.95
N LEU A 404 -22.69 12.27 8.11
CA LEU A 404 -22.14 11.51 6.99
C LEU A 404 -22.58 12.11 5.67
N LEU A 405 -21.64 12.25 4.72
CA LEU A 405 -21.97 12.39 3.30
C LEU A 405 -22.15 10.98 2.70
N CYS A 406 -23.38 10.61 2.39
CA CYS A 406 -23.73 9.26 1.95
C CYS A 406 -24.42 9.25 0.57
N ALA A 407 -24.78 8.04 0.10
CA ALA A 407 -25.34 7.83 -1.23
C ALA A 407 -26.60 8.67 -1.50
N THR A 408 -27.50 8.77 -0.53
CA THR A 408 -28.78 9.52 -0.68
C THR A 408 -28.58 11.02 -0.82
N ASP A 409 -27.46 11.55 -0.33
CA ASP A 409 -27.16 12.99 -0.41
C ASP A 409 -26.67 13.42 -1.80
N VAL A 410 -26.21 12.47 -2.62
CA VAL A 410 -25.56 12.71 -3.92
C VAL A 410 -26.22 11.96 -5.07
N ALA A 411 -27.28 11.18 -4.81
CA ALA A 411 -28.02 10.44 -5.82
C ALA A 411 -28.68 11.38 -6.84
N ASP A 412 -29.12 12.55 -6.38
CA ASP A 412 -29.86 13.54 -7.17
C ASP A 412 -29.22 14.93 -7.12
N GLY A 413 -29.50 15.72 -8.17
CA GLY A 413 -29.02 17.10 -8.29
C GLY A 413 -27.53 17.20 -8.69
N PRO A 414 -27.03 18.42 -8.87
CA PRO A 414 -25.69 18.63 -9.40
C PRO A 414 -24.62 18.31 -8.35
N VAL A 415 -23.72 17.40 -8.71
CA VAL A 415 -22.50 17.09 -7.94
C VAL A 415 -21.35 16.96 -8.93
N SER A 416 -20.57 18.03 -9.10
CA SER A 416 -19.45 18.07 -10.06
C SER A 416 -19.83 17.57 -11.48
N PRO A 417 -20.88 18.11 -12.13
CA PRO A 417 -21.43 17.56 -13.38
C PRO A 417 -20.37 17.43 -14.47
N GLY A 418 -20.19 16.24 -15.07
CA GLY A 418 -19.18 16.08 -16.12
C GLY A 418 -17.71 16.19 -15.64
N GLY A 419 -17.51 16.35 -14.33
CA GLY A 419 -16.21 16.48 -13.68
C GLY A 419 -15.70 15.16 -13.10
N ILE A 420 -14.60 15.23 -12.34
CA ILE A 420 -14.00 14.08 -11.66
C ILE A 420 -14.01 14.33 -10.17
N VAL A 421 -14.48 13.35 -9.41
CA VAL A 421 -14.49 13.39 -7.95
C VAL A 421 -13.37 12.53 -7.39
N ILE A 422 -12.54 13.13 -6.54
CA ILE A 422 -11.43 12.46 -5.85
C ILE A 422 -11.81 12.38 -4.37
N LEU A 423 -11.91 11.17 -3.84
CA LEU A 423 -12.25 10.88 -2.46
C LEU A 423 -11.01 10.35 -1.74
N HIS A 424 -10.42 11.17 -0.87
CA HIS A 424 -9.36 10.79 0.06
C HIS A 424 -10.00 10.68 1.44
N ALA A 425 -9.98 9.59 2.21
CA ALA A 425 -9.21 8.36 2.08
C ALA A 425 -10.07 7.13 2.44
N CYS A 426 -9.69 6.34 3.46
CA CYS A 426 -10.27 5.04 3.88
C CYS A 426 -11.65 4.69 3.31
N TYR A 427 -11.79 3.53 2.66
CA TYR A 427 -13.06 2.94 2.21
C TYR A 427 -13.94 3.75 1.24
N SER A 428 -13.55 4.96 0.85
CA SER A 428 -14.33 5.82 -0.04
C SER A 428 -14.71 5.19 -1.39
N ALA A 429 -13.91 4.26 -1.92
CA ALA A 429 -14.25 3.49 -3.13
C ALA A 429 -14.87 2.12 -2.83
N GLY A 430 -14.83 1.65 -1.58
CA GLY A 430 -15.41 0.36 -1.19
C GLY A 430 -14.65 -0.31 -0.06
N THR A 431 -15.08 -1.53 0.26
CA THR A 431 -14.53 -2.35 1.33
C THR A 431 -14.27 -3.75 0.83
N ILE A 432 -13.09 -4.27 1.16
CA ILE A 432 -12.69 -5.64 0.89
C ILE A 432 -12.84 -6.53 2.12
N ASP A 433 -13.04 -7.84 1.90
CA ASP A 433 -13.27 -8.87 2.93
C ASP A 433 -12.05 -9.11 3.84
N ARG A 434 -10.85 -8.70 3.41
CA ARG A 434 -9.58 -8.87 4.12
C ARG A 434 -8.74 -7.61 4.02
N ASP A 435 -7.85 -7.39 4.99
CA ASP A 435 -6.92 -6.29 4.86
C ASP A 435 -5.83 -6.69 3.87
N THR A 436 -5.60 -5.85 2.86
CA THR A 436 -4.52 -6.06 1.88
C THR A 436 -3.23 -5.39 2.28
N MET A 437 -3.21 -4.73 3.44
CA MET A 437 -1.97 -4.33 4.09
C MET A 437 -1.34 -5.55 4.76
N PRO A 438 -0.01 -5.66 4.74
CA PRO A 438 0.65 -6.79 5.38
C PRO A 438 0.50 -6.81 6.91
N GLU A 439 0.54 -7.98 7.55
CA GLU A 439 0.35 -8.13 9.00
C GLU A 439 1.32 -7.28 9.85
N TRP A 440 2.55 -7.08 9.38
CA TRP A 440 3.55 -6.25 10.05
C TRP A 440 3.26 -4.74 9.99
N VAL A 441 2.40 -4.33 9.05
CA VAL A 441 1.82 -2.97 9.01
C VAL A 441 0.72 -2.84 10.08
N HIS A 442 0.07 -3.94 10.48
CA HIS A 442 -1.07 -3.94 11.40
C HIS A 442 -0.74 -3.93 12.88
N LEU A 443 0.53 -4.02 13.29
CA LEU A 443 0.92 -4.14 14.71
C LEU A 443 0.42 -3.00 15.62
N GLN A 444 -0.09 -1.91 15.06
CA GLN A 444 -0.65 -0.77 15.81
C GLN A 444 -2.12 -0.45 15.48
N MET A 445 -2.79 -1.23 14.63
CA MET A 445 -4.18 -0.96 14.26
C MET A 445 -5.16 -1.77 15.11
N PRO A 446 -6.30 -1.17 15.52
CA PRO A 446 -7.38 -1.94 16.12
C PRO A 446 -7.86 -3.03 15.17
N ALA A 447 -8.26 -4.18 15.73
CA ALA A 447 -8.98 -5.20 14.99
C ALA A 447 -10.18 -4.56 14.28
N ARG A 448 -10.47 -5.05 13.06
CA ARG A 448 -11.54 -4.53 12.23
C ARG A 448 -12.63 -5.58 12.09
N LEU A 449 -13.87 -5.13 11.97
CA LEU A 449 -14.95 -5.99 11.52
C LEU A 449 -14.91 -6.04 9.98
N SER A 450 -14.53 -7.19 9.42
CA SER A 450 -14.58 -7.40 7.96
C SER A 450 -15.98 -7.82 7.53
N PRO A 451 -16.52 -7.29 6.42
CA PRO A 451 -17.76 -7.81 5.87
C PRO A 451 -17.53 -9.21 5.27
N PRO A 452 -18.57 -10.06 5.23
CA PRO A 452 -18.46 -11.42 4.66
C PRO A 452 -18.24 -11.40 3.14
N THR A 453 -18.54 -10.28 2.47
CA THR A 453 -18.43 -10.12 1.03
C THR A 453 -17.89 -8.72 0.73
N PRO A 454 -16.91 -8.57 -0.16
CA PRO A 454 -16.37 -7.27 -0.54
C PRO A 454 -17.38 -6.50 -1.41
N PHE A 455 -17.38 -5.16 -1.34
CA PHE A 455 -18.29 -4.32 -2.12
C PHE A 455 -17.71 -2.94 -2.42
N ILE A 456 -18.13 -2.33 -3.54
CA ILE A 456 -17.91 -0.91 -3.84
C ILE A 456 -18.80 -0.06 -2.95
N SER A 457 -18.30 1.10 -2.50
CA SER A 457 -19.06 1.98 -1.61
C SER A 457 -20.32 2.50 -2.30
N ARG A 458 -21.43 2.55 -1.56
CA ARG A 458 -22.70 3.09 -2.08
C ARG A 458 -22.59 4.56 -2.47
N LEU A 459 -21.75 5.31 -1.75
CA LEU A 459 -21.45 6.70 -2.09
C LEU A 459 -20.86 6.82 -3.49
N ALA A 460 -19.83 6.03 -3.82
CA ALA A 460 -19.20 6.09 -5.14
C ALA A 460 -20.14 5.60 -6.25
N GLN A 461 -20.93 4.56 -5.99
CA GLN A 461 -21.98 4.09 -6.92
C GLN A 461 -23.00 5.19 -7.20
N ALA A 462 -23.50 5.88 -6.17
CA ALA A 462 -24.48 6.96 -6.32
C ALA A 462 -23.92 8.16 -7.09
N LEU A 463 -22.67 8.58 -6.82
CA LEU A 463 -22.00 9.63 -7.59
C LEU A 463 -21.94 9.28 -9.09
N LEU A 464 -21.58 8.04 -9.41
CA LEU A 464 -21.48 7.59 -10.81
C LEU A 464 -22.85 7.37 -11.46
N ALA A 465 -23.87 6.95 -10.72
CA ALA A 465 -25.22 6.78 -11.25
C ALA A 465 -25.94 8.12 -11.48
N ASN A 466 -25.66 9.14 -10.67
CA ASN A 466 -26.29 10.46 -10.77
C ASN A 466 -26.08 11.07 -12.18
N PRO A 467 -27.16 11.37 -12.95
CA PRO A 467 -27.06 11.96 -14.29
C PRO A 467 -26.38 13.34 -14.34
N GLN A 468 -26.38 14.08 -13.24
CA GLN A 468 -25.70 15.37 -13.03
C GLN A 468 -24.46 15.22 -12.11
N GLY A 469 -24.00 13.98 -11.93
CA GLY A 469 -22.81 13.63 -11.16
C GLY A 469 -21.50 13.66 -11.97
N PRO A 470 -20.39 13.22 -11.37
CA PRO A 470 -19.11 13.08 -12.06
C PRO A 470 -19.10 11.98 -13.12
N VAL A 471 -18.14 12.06 -14.03
CA VAL A 471 -17.85 11.02 -15.04
C VAL A 471 -16.91 9.93 -14.51
N ALA A 472 -16.12 10.22 -13.48
CA ALA A 472 -15.30 9.23 -12.79
C ALA A 472 -15.13 9.60 -11.31
N VAL A 473 -14.93 8.58 -10.48
CA VAL A 473 -14.59 8.72 -9.06
C VAL A 473 -13.22 8.06 -8.85
N TYR A 474 -12.30 8.75 -8.21
CA TYR A 474 -11.04 8.18 -7.73
C TYR A 474 -11.08 8.06 -6.21
N GLY A 475 -10.94 6.86 -5.66
CA GLY A 475 -11.09 6.64 -4.21
C GLY A 475 -10.34 5.43 -3.70
N HIS A 476 -10.41 5.18 -2.39
CA HIS A 476 -9.62 4.16 -1.70
C HIS A 476 -10.47 3.00 -1.15
N VAL A 477 -10.03 1.75 -1.26
CA VAL A 477 -10.84 0.55 -0.87
C VAL A 477 -10.49 -0.10 0.47
N ASN A 478 -9.50 0.42 1.17
CA ASN A 478 -9.03 -0.18 2.43
C ASN A 478 -8.75 0.90 3.48
N ARG A 479 -8.26 0.54 4.67
CA ARG A 479 -7.68 1.52 5.58
C ARG A 479 -6.45 2.15 4.95
N SER A 480 -6.42 3.47 4.91
CA SER A 480 -5.24 4.21 4.44
C SER A 480 -4.34 4.53 5.62
N HIS A 481 -3.04 4.28 5.49
CA HIS A 481 -2.06 4.76 6.46
C HIS A 481 -1.59 6.15 6.06
N GLN A 482 -1.76 7.13 6.94
CA GLN A 482 -1.23 8.48 6.74
C GLN A 482 0.19 8.67 7.29
N ALA A 483 0.65 7.74 8.14
CA ALA A 483 1.99 7.79 8.70
C ALA A 483 3.02 7.34 7.66
N ASN A 484 3.97 8.23 7.34
CA ASN A 484 5.21 7.98 6.59
C ASN A 484 5.11 7.93 5.06
N TYR A 485 4.61 9.00 4.43
CA TYR A 485 4.92 9.30 3.02
C TYR A 485 6.20 10.13 2.84
N TYR A 486 7.09 10.16 3.84
CA TYR A 486 8.33 10.96 3.90
C TYR A 486 9.57 10.19 3.44
N ASN A 487 10.09 10.39 2.23
CA ASN A 487 11.42 9.84 1.94
C ASN A 487 12.42 10.29 3.04
N PRO A 488 13.06 9.37 3.78
CA PRO A 488 13.96 9.72 4.88
C PRO A 488 15.19 10.48 4.39
N ASP A 489 15.48 10.42 3.09
CA ASP A 489 16.56 11.15 2.45
C ASP A 489 16.13 12.56 1.95
N VAL A 490 14.85 12.92 2.07
CA VAL A 490 14.33 14.26 1.72
C VAL A 490 13.35 14.75 2.80
N GLU A 491 13.91 15.33 3.87
CA GLU A 491 13.13 16.08 4.86
C GLU A 491 12.28 17.14 4.12
N ASN A 492 10.95 17.09 4.31
CA ASN A 492 9.93 18.06 3.84
C ASN A 492 9.18 17.78 2.50
N MET A 493 9.29 16.62 1.87
CA MET A 493 8.42 16.27 0.73
C MET A 493 7.34 15.26 1.14
N ALA A 494 6.10 15.73 1.30
CA ALA A 494 4.94 14.84 1.37
C ALA A 494 4.60 14.34 -0.04
N TYR A 495 4.97 13.10 -0.36
CA TYR A 495 4.64 12.50 -1.67
C TYR A 495 3.13 12.40 -2.03
N PRO A 496 2.14 12.38 -1.11
CA PRO A 496 0.75 12.17 -1.52
C PRO A 496 0.13 13.37 -2.22
N TYR A 497 0.45 14.60 -1.80
CA TYR A 497 -0.08 15.78 -2.49
C TYR A 497 0.47 15.87 -3.92
N LEU A 498 1.72 15.42 -4.15
CA LEU A 498 2.32 15.38 -5.48
C LEU A 498 1.53 14.47 -6.42
N HIS A 499 0.99 13.36 -5.92
CA HIS A 499 0.14 12.50 -6.75
C HIS A 499 -1.14 13.23 -7.19
N TYR A 500 -1.83 13.89 -6.26
CA TYR A 500 -3.01 14.69 -6.61
C TYR A 500 -2.63 15.85 -7.54
N ALA A 501 -1.46 16.47 -7.36
CA ALA A 501 -0.97 17.53 -8.23
C ALA A 501 -0.72 17.03 -9.66
N GLU A 502 0.00 15.91 -9.83
CA GLU A 502 0.26 15.31 -11.14
C GLU A 502 -1.03 14.83 -11.82
N MET A 503 -1.98 14.26 -11.06
CA MET A 503 -3.30 13.92 -11.59
C MET A 503 -4.04 15.17 -12.06
N LEU A 504 -4.10 16.23 -11.25
CA LEU A 504 -4.75 17.47 -11.63
C LEU A 504 -4.08 18.13 -12.85
N LYS A 505 -2.76 18.09 -12.96
CA LYS A 505 -2.03 18.60 -14.13
C LYS A 505 -2.46 17.87 -15.40
N ALA A 506 -2.50 16.53 -15.35
CA ALA A 506 -2.96 15.72 -16.47
C ALA A 506 -4.41 16.06 -16.87
N LEU A 507 -5.32 16.19 -15.89
CA LEU A 507 -6.71 16.55 -16.15
C LEU A 507 -6.85 17.96 -16.76
N VAL A 508 -6.08 18.93 -16.28
CA VAL A 508 -6.07 20.31 -16.80
C VAL A 508 -5.54 20.38 -18.23
N GLN A 509 -4.61 19.48 -18.59
CA GLN A 509 -4.10 19.29 -19.95
C GLN A 509 -5.09 18.55 -20.87
N GLY A 510 -6.23 18.08 -20.33
CA GLY A 510 -7.23 17.31 -21.07
C GLY A 510 -6.83 15.85 -21.31
N LEU A 511 -5.90 15.32 -20.52
CA LEU A 511 -5.57 13.90 -20.50
C LEU A 511 -6.60 13.13 -19.66
N PRO A 512 -6.86 11.85 -19.99
CA PRO A 512 -7.81 11.04 -19.22
C PRO A 512 -7.40 10.80 -17.77
N ILE A 513 -8.38 10.55 -16.90
CA ILE A 513 -8.13 10.19 -15.49
C ILE A 513 -7.24 8.96 -15.32
N GLY A 514 -7.36 8.00 -16.23
CA GLY A 514 -6.51 6.83 -16.31
C GLY A 514 -5.04 7.17 -16.48
N TRP A 515 -4.74 8.15 -17.34
CA TRP A 515 -3.39 8.68 -17.51
C TRP A 515 -2.94 9.49 -16.28
N GLY A 516 -3.82 10.29 -15.69
CA GLY A 516 -3.51 11.01 -14.44
C GLY A 516 -3.09 10.08 -13.28
N ARG A 517 -3.56 8.83 -13.28
CA ARG A 517 -3.15 7.79 -12.32
C ARG A 517 -1.78 7.17 -12.61
N GLU A 518 -1.18 7.39 -13.79
CA GLU A 518 0.11 6.81 -14.17
C GLU A 518 1.23 7.14 -13.16
N SER A 519 1.22 8.35 -12.59
CA SER A 519 2.13 8.74 -11.49
C SER A 519 2.02 7.79 -10.28
N CYS A 520 0.79 7.42 -9.91
CA CYS A 520 0.51 6.46 -8.85
C CYS A 520 1.03 5.06 -9.20
N ARG A 521 0.78 4.59 -10.43
CA ARG A 521 1.26 3.27 -10.90
C ARG A 521 2.78 3.19 -10.84
N ARG A 522 3.48 4.19 -11.38
CA ARG A 522 4.94 4.29 -11.36
C ARG A 522 5.47 4.28 -9.93
N MET A 523 4.88 5.05 -9.03
CA MET A 523 5.28 5.05 -7.62
C MET A 523 5.08 3.68 -6.97
N THR A 524 3.93 3.02 -7.17
CA THR A 524 3.70 1.66 -6.66
C THR A 524 4.79 0.70 -7.15
N ILE A 525 5.15 0.75 -8.44
CA ILE A 525 6.22 -0.09 -9.00
C ILE A 525 7.59 0.27 -8.42
N HIS A 526 7.92 1.57 -8.31
CA HIS A 526 9.19 2.03 -7.73
C HIS A 526 9.31 1.61 -6.26
N TYR A 527 8.26 1.78 -5.47
CA TYR A 527 8.24 1.35 -4.07
C TYR A 527 8.34 -0.17 -3.95
N MET A 528 7.72 -0.91 -4.87
CA MET A 528 7.81 -2.37 -4.92
C MET A 528 9.22 -2.85 -5.27
N ASP A 529 9.87 -2.24 -6.26
CA ASP A 529 11.27 -2.50 -6.61
C ASP A 529 12.22 -2.19 -5.44
N GLN A 530 12.01 -1.06 -4.76
CA GLN A 530 12.75 -0.69 -3.56
C GLN A 530 12.55 -1.69 -2.42
N ALA A 531 11.30 -2.08 -2.15
CA ALA A 531 10.97 -3.08 -1.13
C ALA A 531 11.64 -4.43 -1.47
N MET A 532 11.60 -4.87 -2.72
CA MET A 532 12.23 -6.11 -3.17
C MET A 532 13.76 -6.07 -3.05
N THR A 533 14.39 -5.00 -3.54
CA THR A 533 15.85 -4.79 -3.44
C THR A 533 16.30 -4.83 -1.99
N LEU A 534 15.52 -4.19 -1.11
CA LEU A 534 15.79 -4.13 0.30
C LEU A 534 15.59 -5.47 1.02
N SER A 535 14.55 -6.23 0.64
CA SER A 535 14.38 -7.62 1.07
C SER A 535 15.59 -8.49 0.73
N TYR A 536 16.14 -8.36 -0.49
CA TYR A 536 17.36 -9.10 -0.87
C TYR A 536 18.60 -8.65 -0.09
N GLN A 537 18.72 -7.36 0.23
CA GLN A 537 19.80 -6.85 1.07
C GLN A 537 19.69 -7.33 2.52
N ILE A 538 18.46 -7.39 3.07
CA ILE A 538 18.17 -7.97 4.39
C ILE A 538 18.49 -9.47 4.38
N GLU A 539 18.09 -10.22 3.34
CA GLU A 539 18.44 -11.64 3.17
C GLU A 539 19.95 -11.85 3.15
N TRP A 540 20.70 -11.01 2.41
CA TRP A 540 22.16 -11.06 2.39
C TRP A 540 22.76 -10.75 3.76
N LEU A 541 22.27 -9.73 4.47
CA LEU A 541 22.72 -9.40 5.82
C LEU A 541 22.47 -10.57 6.78
N LEU A 542 21.34 -11.26 6.67
CA LEU A 542 20.96 -12.38 7.54
C LEU A 542 21.73 -13.66 7.21
N THR A 543 21.92 -13.99 5.94
CA THR A 543 22.39 -15.32 5.53
C THR A 543 23.81 -15.33 4.97
N GLY A 544 24.32 -14.16 4.55
CA GLY A 544 25.54 -14.03 3.76
C GLY A 544 25.42 -14.54 2.32
N ARG A 545 24.23 -14.99 1.90
CA ARG A 545 23.98 -15.43 0.52
C ARG A 545 23.53 -14.23 -0.29
N SER A 546 24.28 -13.90 -1.33
CA SER A 546 23.86 -12.92 -2.34
C SER A 546 23.12 -13.65 -3.44
N ARG A 547 21.92 -13.20 -3.81
CA ARG A 547 21.18 -13.70 -4.97
C ARG A 547 21.55 -13.01 -6.28
N GLY A 548 22.75 -12.41 -6.35
CA GLY A 548 23.17 -11.58 -7.48
C GLY A 548 22.48 -10.23 -7.40
N GLY A 549 23.20 -9.20 -6.94
CA GLY A 549 22.67 -7.85 -6.87
C GLY A 549 22.52 -7.23 -8.25
N THR A 550 21.43 -6.50 -8.47
CA THR A 550 21.45 -5.34 -9.37
C THR A 550 22.46 -4.36 -8.77
N GLY A 551 23.49 -3.96 -9.51
CA GLY A 551 24.65 -3.22 -8.99
C GLY A 551 24.39 -1.79 -8.53
N VAL A 552 23.31 -1.53 -7.79
CA VAL A 552 22.98 -0.20 -7.28
C VAL A 552 23.73 0.02 -5.97
N GLY A 553 24.85 0.76 -6.07
CA GLY A 553 25.70 1.13 -4.94
C GLY A 553 24.99 2.09 -3.99
N TRP A 554 24.21 1.56 -3.06
CA TRP A 554 23.71 2.32 -1.92
C TRP A 554 24.77 2.34 -0.80
N PRO A 555 24.94 3.47 -0.09
CA PRO A 555 25.81 3.50 1.08
C PRO A 555 25.39 2.40 2.06
N ARG A 556 26.37 1.73 2.68
CA ARG A 556 26.15 0.70 3.71
C ARG A 556 25.46 1.36 4.92
N LYS A 557 24.12 1.45 4.89
CA LYS A 557 23.29 1.95 5.99
C LYS A 557 23.15 0.86 7.07
N GLY A 558 22.78 1.25 8.29
CA GLY A 558 22.47 0.30 9.36
C GLY A 558 21.19 -0.49 9.11
N VAL A 559 21.03 -1.69 9.67
CA VAL A 559 19.80 -2.52 9.57
C VAL A 559 18.55 -1.71 9.95
N GLY A 560 18.60 -0.91 11.01
CA GLY A 560 17.45 -0.08 11.42
C GLY A 560 17.09 1.01 10.41
N ALA A 561 18.03 1.50 9.59
CA ALA A 561 17.72 2.44 8.52
C ALA A 561 17.10 1.72 7.31
N TYR A 562 17.58 0.51 7.00
CA TYR A 562 16.97 -0.37 6.01
C TYR A 562 15.55 -0.76 6.39
N GLU A 563 15.31 -1.17 7.63
CA GLU A 563 13.97 -1.47 8.14
C GLU A 563 12.99 -0.31 7.98
N ARG A 564 13.39 0.91 8.40
CA ARG A 564 12.54 2.11 8.27
C ARG A 564 12.18 2.38 6.81
N SER A 565 13.15 2.31 5.90
CA SER A 565 12.90 2.45 4.47
C SER A 565 11.99 1.35 3.93
N PHE A 566 12.17 0.10 4.35
CA PHE A 566 11.36 -1.04 3.89
C PHE A 566 9.91 -0.89 4.30
N LEU A 567 9.67 -0.59 5.57
CA LEU A 567 8.32 -0.38 6.11
C LEU A 567 7.65 0.75 5.33
N GLN A 568 8.35 1.87 5.18
CA GLN A 568 7.84 3.02 4.47
C GLN A 568 7.49 2.74 3.00
N TYR A 569 8.38 2.08 2.26
CA TYR A 569 8.11 1.73 0.86
C TYR A 569 6.97 0.71 0.75
N SER A 570 6.87 -0.21 1.72
CA SER A 570 5.76 -1.16 1.80
C SER A 570 4.42 -0.46 2.06
N PHE A 571 4.38 0.51 2.98
CA PHE A 571 3.22 1.38 3.23
C PHE A 571 2.81 2.14 1.96
N GLY A 572 3.76 2.82 1.32
CA GLY A 572 3.53 3.55 0.07
C GLY A 572 2.94 2.64 -1.02
N THR A 573 3.58 1.50 -1.29
CA THR A 573 3.13 0.53 -2.30
C THR A 573 1.71 0.07 -2.05
N CYS A 574 1.43 -0.44 -0.84
CA CYS A 574 0.14 -1.05 -0.53
C CYS A 574 -0.98 0.00 -0.49
N ASN A 575 -0.68 1.22 -0.04
CA ASN A 575 -1.64 2.30 0.01
C ASN A 575 -1.98 2.86 -1.39
N PHE A 576 -0.98 3.17 -2.23
CA PHE A 576 -1.24 3.69 -3.57
C PHE A 576 -1.89 2.66 -4.51
N ARG A 577 -1.56 1.37 -4.35
CA ARG A 577 -2.26 0.26 -5.02
C ARG A 577 -3.76 0.25 -4.71
N ASN A 578 -4.16 0.63 -3.49
CA ASN A 578 -5.54 0.60 -3.03
C ASN A 578 -6.39 1.81 -3.49
N TYR A 579 -5.82 2.73 -4.27
CA TYR A 579 -6.60 3.75 -4.95
C TYR A 579 -7.06 3.31 -6.35
N LEU A 580 -8.37 3.41 -6.57
CA LEU A 580 -9.06 2.93 -7.75
C LEU A 580 -9.73 4.05 -8.52
N ILE A 581 -9.83 3.86 -9.83
CA ILE A 581 -10.77 4.59 -10.67
C ILE A 581 -12.05 3.76 -10.71
N LEU A 582 -13.17 4.40 -10.39
CA LEU A 582 -14.51 3.91 -10.62
C LEU A 582 -15.12 4.77 -11.74
N GLY A 583 -15.70 4.13 -12.75
CA GLY A 583 -16.04 4.74 -14.04
C GLY A 583 -15.05 4.40 -15.17
N ASP A 584 -15.26 5.02 -16.33
CA ASP A 584 -14.45 4.94 -17.53
C ASP A 584 -13.06 5.58 -17.29
N PRO A 585 -11.96 4.81 -17.37
CA PRO A 585 -10.62 5.36 -17.18
C PRO A 585 -10.20 6.32 -18.29
N MET A 586 -10.91 6.37 -19.43
CA MET A 586 -10.67 7.31 -20.51
C MET A 586 -11.44 8.64 -20.35
N ALA A 587 -12.26 8.76 -19.29
CA ALA A 587 -12.98 10.00 -19.00
C ALA A 587 -12.04 11.18 -18.75
N ARG A 588 -12.46 12.36 -19.23
CA ARG A 588 -11.69 13.61 -19.20
C ARG A 588 -12.62 14.79 -18.94
N ILE A 589 -12.03 15.92 -18.56
CA ILE A 589 -12.76 17.16 -18.20
C ILE A 589 -12.50 18.32 -19.17
N ARG A 590 -11.69 18.10 -20.20
CA ARG A 590 -11.32 19.09 -21.20
C ARG A 590 -10.90 18.39 -22.48
N LYS A 591 -10.97 19.07 -23.63
CA LYS A 591 -10.23 18.63 -24.82
C LYS A 591 -8.73 18.64 -24.54
N THR A 592 -8.04 17.68 -25.14
CA THR A 592 -6.59 17.53 -25.03
C THR A 592 -5.91 18.69 -25.75
N ARG A 593 -5.01 19.40 -25.07
CA ARG A 593 -4.21 20.43 -25.73
C ARG A 593 -3.24 19.75 -26.72
N PRO A 594 -3.08 20.29 -27.95
CA PRO A 594 -1.93 19.94 -28.79
C PRO A 594 -0.65 20.26 -28.00
N GLU A 595 0.37 19.40 -28.09
CA GLU A 595 1.69 19.71 -27.50
C GLU A 595 2.21 21.02 -28.14
N GLU A 596 2.63 21.97 -27.30
CA GLU A 596 3.39 23.17 -27.73
C GLU A 596 4.87 22.83 -27.96
#